data_AF-A0A5J4TL71-F1
#
_entry.id   AF-A0A5J4TL71-F1
#
_cell.length_a   1.000
_cell.length_b   1.000
_cell.length_c   1.000
_cell.angle_alpha   90.00
_cell.angle_beta   90.00
_cell.angle_gamma   90.00
#
_symmetry.space_group_name_H-M   'P 1'
#
loop_
_entity.id
_entity.type
_entity.pdbx_description
1 polymer ?
#
loop_
_entity_poly.entity_id
_entity_poly.type
_entity_poly.pdbx_seq_one_letter_code
_entity_poly.pdbx_strand_id
1 'polypeptide(L)'
;MPRALDWPEQAKTLAEFKILSHQLHRDMDQKELAPVLAFGWKPDVVGNGAILADDKIIYVASRLIIIQNTQTHVQEMCEITDNAYATAMALAPHKRQVAVAEIVGDQRPQVEIFSIPFLKRVLLKAEILQAKRITSLSFSSDS
;
A
#
# COMPACT_ATOMS: atom_id res chain seq x y z
N MET A 1 32.92 -45.53 1.64
CA MET A 1 32.68 -45.17 3.05
C MET A 1 32.99 -43.69 3.21
N PRO A 2 32.08 -42.83 3.72
CA PRO A 2 32.39 -41.42 3.93
C PRO A 2 33.45 -41.30 5.03
N ARG A 3 34.53 -40.54 4.77
CA ARG A 3 35.58 -40.28 5.75
C ARG A 3 35.01 -39.31 6.80
N ALA A 4 35.10 -39.67 8.08
CA ALA A 4 34.77 -38.72 9.15
C ALA A 4 35.76 -37.54 9.05
N LEU A 5 35.24 -36.31 9.03
CA LEU A 5 36.05 -35.10 9.04
C LEU A 5 36.82 -35.03 10.37
N ASP A 6 38.08 -34.61 10.33
CA ASP A 6 38.86 -34.41 11.55
C ASP A 6 38.29 -33.24 12.38
N TRP A 7 38.44 -33.31 13.71
CA TRP A 7 37.87 -32.35 14.67
C TRP A 7 38.04 -30.86 14.30
N PRO A 8 39.20 -30.40 13.76
CA PRO A 8 39.37 -29.01 13.35
C PRO A 8 38.51 -28.61 12.14
N GLU A 9 38.29 -29.53 11.20
CA GLU A 9 37.44 -29.29 10.02
C GLU A 9 35.97 -29.24 10.41
N GLN A 10 35.53 -30.12 11.31
CA GLN A 10 34.17 -30.09 11.86
C GLN A 10 33.88 -28.77 12.59
N ALA A 11 34.82 -28.27 13.38
CA ALA A 11 34.69 -26.99 14.09
C ALA A 11 34.60 -25.80 13.13
N LYS A 12 35.35 -25.83 12.02
CA LYS A 12 35.30 -24.80 10.99
C LYS A 12 33.96 -24.79 10.26
N THR A 13 33.43 -25.95 9.87
CA THR A 13 32.13 -26.07 9.22
C THR A 13 30.98 -25.60 10.13
N LEU A 14 31.05 -25.91 11.43
CA LEU A 14 30.05 -25.43 12.41
C LEU A 14 30.11 -23.91 12.60
N ALA A 15 31.31 -23.31 12.60
CA ALA A 15 31.48 -21.87 12.68
C ALA A 15 30.94 -21.17 11.41
N GLU A 16 31.25 -21.70 10.24
CA GLU A 16 30.73 -21.21 8.95
C GLU A 16 29.20 -21.31 8.90
N PHE A 17 28.62 -22.43 9.34
CA PHE A 17 27.16 -22.59 9.41
C PHE A 17 26.52 -21.59 10.36
N LYS A 18 27.14 -21.32 11.53
CA LYS A 18 26.64 -20.36 12.51
C LYS A 18 26.70 -18.90 12.01
N ILE A 19 27.74 -18.56 11.24
CA ILE A 19 27.88 -17.26 10.58
C ILE A 19 26.80 -17.10 9.51
N LEU A 20 26.64 -18.10 8.64
CA LEU A 20 25.62 -18.10 7.59
C LEU A 20 24.20 -18.03 8.18
N SER A 21 23.92 -18.75 9.27
CA SER A 21 22.62 -18.69 9.93
C SER A 21 22.35 -17.32 10.56
N HIS A 22 23.35 -16.69 11.17
CA HIS A 22 23.22 -15.34 11.73
C HIS A 22 23.04 -14.29 10.64
N GLN A 23 23.72 -14.46 9.50
CA GLN A 23 23.61 -13.55 8.36
C GLN A 23 22.24 -13.69 7.69
N LEU A 24 21.75 -14.92 7.49
CA LEU A 24 20.38 -15.18 7.02
C LEU A 24 19.31 -14.60 7.95
N HIS A 25 19.47 -14.69 9.27
CA HIS A 25 18.54 -14.07 10.23
C HIS A 25 18.57 -12.54 10.11
N ARG A 26 19.76 -11.93 10.02
CA ARG A 26 19.88 -10.47 9.81
C ARG A 26 19.28 -10.02 8.48
N ASP A 27 19.47 -10.80 7.42
CA ASP A 27 18.96 -10.49 6.09
C ASP A 27 17.43 -10.63 6.03
N MET A 28 16.85 -11.56 6.83
CA MET A 28 15.40 -11.66 7.02
C MET A 28 14.83 -10.52 7.87
N ASP A 29 15.53 -10.09 8.92
CA ASP A 29 15.11 -8.98 9.78
C ASP A 29 15.16 -7.60 9.08
N GLN A 30 15.83 -7.50 7.93
CA GLN A 30 15.98 -6.26 7.16
C GLN A 30 15.12 -6.16 5.90
N LYS A 31 14.37 -7.20 5.54
CA LYS A 31 13.50 -7.15 4.36
C LYS A 31 12.11 -6.68 4.78
N GLU A 32 11.82 -5.40 4.56
CA GLU A 32 10.46 -4.89 4.69
C GLU A 32 9.53 -5.71 3.80
N LEU A 33 8.56 -6.37 4.43
CA LEU A 33 7.52 -7.12 3.73
C LEU A 33 6.57 -6.12 3.09
N ALA A 34 6.77 -5.84 1.81
CA ALA A 34 5.84 -5.05 1.03
C ALA A 34 4.77 -5.97 0.39
N PRO A 35 3.48 -5.61 0.44
CA PRO A 35 2.44 -6.36 -0.25
C PRO A 35 2.66 -6.29 -1.77
N VAL A 36 2.65 -7.45 -2.42
CA VAL A 36 2.78 -7.56 -3.89
C VAL A 36 1.40 -7.69 -4.56
N LEU A 37 0.46 -8.32 -3.87
CA LEU A 37 -0.91 -8.51 -4.31
C LEU A 37 -1.87 -8.31 -3.14
N ALA A 38 -2.98 -7.63 -3.43
CA ALA A 38 -4.09 -7.42 -2.52
C ALA A 38 -5.38 -7.85 -3.22
N PHE A 39 -6.15 -8.68 -2.52
CA PHE A 39 -7.43 -9.19 -2.99
C PHE A 39 -8.57 -8.55 -2.22
N GLY A 40 -9.65 -8.29 -2.93
CA GLY A 40 -10.87 -7.72 -2.37
C GLY A 40 -11.12 -6.28 -2.81
N TRP A 41 -12.35 -5.87 -2.62
CA TRP A 41 -12.88 -4.55 -2.94
C TRP A 41 -13.66 -4.07 -1.73
N LYS A 42 -13.57 -2.78 -1.40
CA LYS A 42 -14.28 -2.21 -0.24
C LYS A 42 -15.63 -1.60 -0.66
N PRO A 43 -16.77 -2.30 -0.51
CA PRO A 43 -18.05 -1.85 -1.06
C PRO A 43 -18.66 -0.67 -0.31
N ASP A 44 -18.22 -0.43 0.92
CA ASP A 44 -18.68 0.61 1.84
C ASP A 44 -17.98 1.98 1.64
N VAL A 45 -17.03 2.04 0.70
CA VAL A 45 -16.39 3.29 0.25
C VAL A 45 -17.16 3.86 -0.93
N VAL A 46 -17.60 5.11 -0.84
CA VAL A 46 -18.29 5.78 -1.95
C VAL A 46 -17.29 6.16 -3.04
N GLY A 47 -17.62 5.91 -4.30
CA GLY A 47 -16.68 6.16 -5.42
C GLY A 47 -15.44 5.25 -5.39
N ASN A 48 -15.57 4.06 -4.81
CA ASN A 48 -14.52 3.07 -4.54
C ASN A 48 -13.74 2.50 -5.74
N GLY A 49 -14.05 2.88 -6.96
CA GLY A 49 -13.24 2.55 -8.12
C GLY A 49 -13.52 3.39 -9.35
N ALA A 50 -12.56 3.46 -10.25
CA ALA A 50 -12.66 4.19 -11.50
C ALA A 50 -11.72 3.60 -12.58
N ILE A 51 -12.04 3.88 -13.84
CA ILE A 51 -11.20 3.51 -15.00
C ILE A 51 -10.13 4.59 -15.20
N LEU A 52 -8.86 4.22 -15.01
CA LEU A 52 -7.72 5.10 -15.33
C LEU A 52 -7.42 5.10 -16.82
N ALA A 53 -7.33 3.91 -17.41
CA ALA A 53 -7.09 3.69 -18.83
C ALA A 53 -7.75 2.37 -19.27
N ASP A 54 -7.69 2.02 -20.54
CA ASP A 54 -8.31 0.81 -21.10
C ASP A 54 -7.87 -0.48 -20.38
N ASP A 55 -6.62 -0.52 -19.93
CA ASP A 55 -6.01 -1.64 -19.22
C ASP A 55 -5.76 -1.36 -17.73
N LYS A 56 -6.21 -0.22 -17.19
CA LYS A 56 -5.92 0.19 -15.81
C LYS A 56 -7.16 0.66 -15.06
N ILE A 57 -7.39 0.06 -13.91
CA ILE A 57 -8.39 0.51 -12.94
C ILE A 57 -7.69 1.00 -11.67
N ILE A 58 -8.33 1.95 -11.00
CA ILE A 58 -7.96 2.36 -9.64
C ILE A 58 -9.11 2.02 -8.71
N TYR A 59 -8.81 1.47 -7.53
CA TYR A 59 -9.81 1.17 -6.52
C TYR A 59 -9.20 1.17 -5.11
N VAL A 60 -10.07 1.14 -4.10
CA VAL A 60 -9.66 1.06 -2.70
C VAL A 60 -9.94 -0.34 -2.15
N ALA A 61 -8.95 -0.92 -1.47
CA ALA A 61 -9.09 -2.15 -0.71
C ALA A 61 -8.43 -2.00 0.66
N SER A 62 -9.19 -2.18 1.75
CA SER A 62 -8.69 -1.96 3.11
C SER A 62 -8.10 -0.55 3.29
N ARG A 63 -6.78 -0.43 3.48
CA ARG A 63 -5.99 0.81 3.61
C ARG A 63 -5.18 1.13 2.34
N LEU A 64 -5.44 0.44 1.24
CA LEU A 64 -4.65 0.53 0.02
C LEU A 64 -5.45 1.22 -1.08
N ILE A 65 -4.80 2.18 -1.74
CA ILE A 65 -5.17 2.64 -3.07
C ILE A 65 -4.41 1.74 -4.05
N ILE A 66 -5.13 1.03 -4.90
CA ILE A 66 -4.57 0.05 -5.82
C ILE A 66 -4.82 0.52 -7.24
N ILE A 67 -3.76 0.56 -8.03
CA ILE A 67 -3.82 0.63 -9.49
C ILE A 67 -3.56 -0.77 -10.02
N GLN A 68 -4.55 -1.37 -10.65
CA GLN A 68 -4.42 -2.70 -11.24
C GLN A 68 -4.40 -2.61 -12.75
N ASN A 69 -3.38 -3.22 -13.35
CA ASN A 69 -3.42 -3.58 -14.76
C ASN A 69 -4.32 -4.80 -14.95
N THR A 70 -5.40 -4.67 -15.72
CA THR A 70 -6.40 -5.74 -15.91
C THR A 70 -5.94 -6.83 -16.87
N GLN A 71 -4.93 -6.55 -17.71
CA GLN A 71 -4.36 -7.51 -18.67
C GLN A 71 -3.21 -8.32 -18.07
N THR A 72 -2.32 -7.66 -17.31
CA THR A 72 -1.12 -8.31 -16.74
C THR A 72 -1.30 -8.74 -15.29
N HIS A 73 -2.40 -8.33 -14.64
CA HIS A 73 -2.67 -8.54 -13.21
C HIS A 73 -1.62 -7.95 -12.26
N VAL A 74 -0.76 -7.05 -12.75
CA VAL A 74 0.20 -6.30 -11.91
C VAL A 74 -0.56 -5.24 -11.12
N GLN A 75 -0.22 -5.10 -9.84
CA GLN A 75 -0.77 -4.10 -8.94
C GLN A 75 0.32 -3.14 -8.46
N GLU A 76 0.03 -1.84 -8.53
CA GLU A 76 0.79 -0.79 -7.86
C GLU A 76 -0.05 -0.30 -6.67
N MET A 77 0.56 -0.10 -5.51
CA MET A 77 -0.15 0.21 -4.26
C MET A 77 0.44 1.41 -3.54
N CYS A 78 -0.43 2.20 -2.90
CA CYS A 78 -0.04 3.18 -1.88
C CYS A 78 -0.96 3.06 -0.69
N GLU A 79 -0.38 3.16 0.50
CA GLU A 79 -1.14 3.19 1.74
C GLU A 79 -1.72 4.57 2.00
N ILE A 80 -2.96 4.59 2.48
CA ILE A 80 -3.54 5.77 3.13
C ILE A 80 -2.92 5.93 4.54
N THR A 81 -3.43 6.85 5.36
CA THR A 81 -2.90 7.04 6.72
C THR A 81 -2.97 5.76 7.55
N ASP A 82 -1.95 5.53 8.38
CA ASP A 82 -1.93 4.39 9.30
C ASP A 82 -3.13 4.39 10.24
N ASN A 83 -3.72 3.21 10.41
CA ASN A 83 -4.96 3.00 11.17
C ASN A 83 -6.17 3.80 10.65
N ALA A 84 -6.11 4.31 9.43
CA ALA A 84 -7.22 5.00 8.82
C ALA A 84 -8.16 4.04 8.07
N TYR A 85 -9.42 4.43 8.00
CA TYR A 85 -10.45 3.79 7.20
C TYR A 85 -10.92 4.78 6.12
N ALA A 86 -10.71 4.43 4.85
CA ALA A 86 -11.27 5.18 3.72
C ALA A 86 -12.81 5.09 3.73
N THR A 87 -13.47 6.22 3.44
CA THR A 87 -14.94 6.41 3.45
C THR A 87 -15.49 6.85 2.09
N ALA A 88 -14.71 7.62 1.33
CA ALA A 88 -15.04 8.04 -0.03
C ALA A 88 -13.75 8.23 -0.85
N MET A 89 -13.85 8.08 -2.17
CA MET A 89 -12.78 8.34 -3.13
C MET A 89 -13.33 9.15 -4.30
N ALA A 90 -12.48 10.03 -4.85
CA ALA A 90 -12.76 10.74 -6.10
C ALA A 90 -11.51 10.76 -6.98
N LEU A 91 -11.69 10.47 -8.28
CA LEU A 91 -10.65 10.61 -9.30
C LEU A 91 -10.76 11.99 -9.95
N ALA A 92 -9.66 12.72 -10.06
CA ALA A 92 -9.63 13.99 -10.77
C ALA A 92 -9.88 13.79 -12.29
N PRO A 93 -10.55 14.72 -13.00
CA PRO A 93 -10.87 14.57 -14.42
C PRO A 93 -9.64 14.29 -15.31
N HIS A 94 -8.50 14.92 -15.02
CA HIS A 94 -7.23 14.69 -15.74
C HIS A 94 -6.56 13.35 -15.39
N LYS A 95 -7.11 12.56 -14.46
CA LYS A 95 -6.63 11.24 -14.02
C LYS A 95 -5.19 11.16 -13.50
N ARG A 96 -4.69 12.26 -12.93
CA ARG A 96 -3.33 12.35 -12.33
C ARG A 96 -3.35 12.42 -10.81
N GLN A 97 -4.54 12.60 -10.23
CA GLN A 97 -4.74 12.73 -8.80
C GLN A 97 -5.97 11.96 -8.38
N VAL A 98 -5.93 11.43 -7.17
CA VAL A 98 -7.06 10.81 -6.48
C VAL A 98 -7.16 11.41 -5.08
N ALA A 99 -8.37 11.80 -4.70
CA ALA A 99 -8.67 12.22 -3.33
C ALA A 99 -9.32 11.07 -2.58
N VAL A 100 -8.90 10.86 -1.34
CA VAL A 100 -9.49 9.88 -0.43
C VAL A 100 -9.90 10.57 0.86
N ALA A 101 -11.15 10.40 1.24
CA ALA A 101 -11.63 10.77 2.55
C ALA A 101 -11.43 9.61 3.51
N GLU A 102 -10.86 9.87 4.67
CA GLU A 102 -10.55 8.86 5.66
C GLU A 102 -10.90 9.29 7.08
N ILE A 103 -11.10 8.32 7.96
CA ILE A 103 -11.27 8.49 9.40
C ILE A 103 -10.13 7.76 10.09
N VAL A 104 -9.39 8.44 10.97
CA VAL A 104 -8.25 7.88 11.71
C VAL A 104 -8.70 7.63 13.16
N GLY A 105 -9.07 6.38 13.50
CA GLY A 105 -9.63 6.07 14.81
C GLY A 105 -10.87 6.94 15.14
N ASP A 106 -10.86 7.60 16.29
CA ASP A 106 -11.92 8.55 16.71
C ASP A 106 -11.63 10.01 16.29
N GLN A 107 -10.63 10.23 15.44
CA GLN A 107 -10.27 11.57 14.98
C GLN A 107 -11.27 12.08 13.92
N ARG A 108 -11.19 13.39 13.68
CA ARG A 108 -11.98 14.04 12.63
C ARG A 108 -11.66 13.45 11.26
N PRO A 109 -12.66 13.35 10.36
CA PRO A 109 -12.40 12.92 9.01
C PRO A 109 -11.48 13.92 8.31
N GLN A 110 -10.57 13.39 7.51
CA GLN A 110 -9.64 14.17 6.71
C GLN A 110 -9.72 13.75 5.24
N VAL A 111 -9.32 14.65 4.36
CA VAL A 111 -9.16 14.38 2.93
C VAL A 111 -7.70 14.50 2.58
N GLU A 112 -7.18 13.46 1.95
CA GLU A 112 -5.82 13.43 1.40
C GLU A 112 -5.87 13.34 -0.12
N ILE A 113 -4.88 13.93 -0.78
CA ILE A 113 -4.73 13.86 -2.24
C ILE A 113 -3.43 13.14 -2.57
N PHE A 114 -3.54 12.14 -3.44
CA PHE A 114 -2.43 11.33 -3.94
C PHE A 114 -2.20 11.59 -5.42
N SER A 115 -0.94 11.65 -5.82
CA SER A 115 -0.52 11.64 -7.21
C SER A 115 -0.56 10.21 -7.73
N ILE A 116 -1.23 10.00 -8.85
CA ILE A 116 -1.28 8.72 -9.55
C ILE A 116 0.07 8.37 -10.23
N PRO A 117 0.73 9.28 -10.99
CA PRO A 117 2.00 8.97 -11.63
C PRO A 117 3.13 8.50 -10.71
N PHE A 118 3.11 8.95 -9.45
CA PHE A 118 4.14 8.61 -8.47
C PHE A 118 3.61 7.75 -7.32
N LEU A 119 2.31 7.44 -7.36
CA LEU A 119 1.56 6.75 -6.32
C LEU A 119 1.94 7.21 -4.89
N LYS A 120 1.94 8.53 -4.69
CA LYS A 120 2.39 9.16 -3.44
C LYS A 120 1.46 10.28 -2.99
N ARG A 121 1.39 10.50 -1.69
CA ARG A 121 0.68 11.62 -1.09
C ARG A 121 1.28 12.97 -1.54
N VAL A 122 0.44 13.92 -1.95
CA VAL A 122 0.85 15.26 -2.39
C VAL A 122 0.27 16.37 -1.52
N LEU A 123 -0.95 16.19 -0.98
CA LEU A 123 -1.55 17.13 -0.04
C LEU A 123 -2.03 16.36 1.19
N LEU A 124 -1.58 16.83 2.36
CA LEU A 124 -1.77 16.09 3.61
C LEU A 124 -3.16 16.26 4.20
N LYS A 125 -3.74 17.47 4.24
CA LYS A 125 -5.00 17.70 4.96
C LYS A 125 -5.79 18.90 4.45
N ALA A 126 -7.04 18.65 4.07
CA ALA A 126 -8.11 19.62 4.30
C ALA A 126 -8.89 19.15 5.53
N GLU A 127 -8.71 19.82 6.68
CA GLU A 127 -9.51 19.51 7.87
C GLU A 127 -10.94 20.01 7.68
N ILE A 128 -11.90 19.07 7.67
CA ILE A 128 -13.32 19.42 7.63
C ILE A 128 -13.81 19.56 9.07
N LEU A 129 -13.88 20.80 9.54
CA LEU A 129 -13.98 21.15 10.96
C LEU A 129 -15.25 20.66 11.70
N GLN A 130 -16.25 20.10 11.01
CA GLN A 130 -17.56 19.79 11.62
C GLN A 130 -18.17 18.43 11.25
N ALA A 131 -17.56 17.66 10.33
CA ALA A 131 -18.13 16.38 9.91
C ALA A 131 -17.66 15.22 10.81
N LYS A 132 -18.52 14.22 11.06
CA LYS A 132 -18.11 12.95 11.68
C LYS A 132 -17.62 11.92 10.65
N ARG A 133 -18.12 12.04 9.42
CA ARG A 133 -17.78 11.18 8.29
C ARG A 133 -18.01 11.96 7.01
N ILE A 134 -17.15 11.76 6.03
CA ILE A 134 -17.34 12.26 4.67
C ILE A 134 -17.95 11.11 3.87
N THR A 135 -19.09 11.36 3.22
CA THR A 135 -19.82 10.35 2.47
C THR A 135 -19.66 10.49 0.97
N SER A 136 -19.07 11.58 0.49
CA SER A 136 -18.86 11.83 -0.94
C SER A 136 -17.75 12.85 -1.14
N LEU A 137 -17.01 12.70 -2.24
CA LEU A 137 -16.01 13.64 -2.72
C LEU A 137 -16.18 13.82 -4.23
N SER A 138 -15.80 14.98 -4.74
CA SER A 138 -15.70 15.24 -6.17
C SER A 138 -14.64 16.31 -6.42
N PHE A 139 -13.93 16.20 -7.54
CA PHE A 139 -13.14 17.30 -8.08
C PHE A 139 -14.01 18.22 -8.92
N SER A 140 -13.65 19.51 -9.00
CA SER A 140 -14.25 20.41 -9.99
C SER A 140 -13.80 20.01 -11.39
N SER A 141 -14.54 20.40 -12.42
CA SER A 141 -14.25 20.03 -13.81
C SER A 141 -12.98 20.68 -14.36
N ASP A 142 -12.52 21.78 -13.76
CA ASP A 142 -11.30 22.52 -14.10
C ASP A 142 -10.07 22.08 -13.29
N SER A 143 -10.24 21.10 -12.39
CA SER A 143 -9.16 20.48 -11.62
C SER A 143 -8.18 19.73 -12.52
#